data_AF-K0JPY5-F1
#
_entry.id   AF-K0JPY5-F1
#
_cell.length_a   1.000
_cell.length_b   1.000
_cell.length_c   1.000
_cell.angle_alpha   90.00
_cell.angle_beta   90.00
_cell.angle_gamma   90.00
#
_symmetry.space_group_name_H-M   'P 1'
#
loop_
_entity.id
_entity.type
_entity.pdbx_description
1 polymer ?
#
loop_
_entity_poly.entity_id
_entity_poly.type
_entity_poly.pdbx_seq_one_letter_code
_entity_poly.pdbx_strand_id
1 'polypeptide(L)'
;MELPPAWRRPDPLRGLDETPWAELDRGAGVDDLLRRTAKGDAQACDELERRLLDDDTVSEASVHAVPFLVELGANYKVPGASRDRVIFLLAAMALASAGFTEVGRRTRRRWNPLRRELPRRPPDWITQARYAVAKGAPKVFDALRGAEVACSMALAIAVPEVVPKHVVDVAEGIAFAGTHPQDLVEAACVVLHLLLDGGTDDVWAYAIAQGDPDLLHAYENGGYPVHQPAVVTAQLMGYRYAFQAAYG
;
A
#
# COMPACT_ATOMS: atom_id res chain seq x y z
N MET A 1 13.51 -16.64 -31.09
CA MET A 1 12.32 -16.64 -30.22
C MET A 1 12.39 -15.37 -29.38
N GLU A 2 11.48 -14.43 -29.60
CA GLU A 2 11.47 -13.18 -28.83
C GLU A 2 10.98 -13.44 -27.40
N LEU A 3 11.81 -13.16 -26.39
CA LEU A 3 11.39 -13.24 -25.00
C LEU A 3 10.13 -12.37 -24.77
N PRO A 4 9.13 -12.85 -24.00
CA PRO A 4 7.93 -12.06 -23.68
C PRO A 4 8.31 -10.66 -23.17
N PRO A 5 7.51 -9.61 -23.39
CA PRO A 5 7.84 -8.25 -22.95
C PRO A 5 8.20 -8.14 -21.46
N ALA A 6 7.59 -8.96 -20.61
CA ALA A 6 7.92 -9.05 -19.19
C ALA A 6 9.39 -9.48 -18.96
N TRP A 7 9.95 -10.34 -19.83
CA TRP A 7 11.29 -10.91 -19.74
C TRP A 7 12.40 -10.00 -20.27
N ARG A 8 12.03 -8.90 -20.93
CA ARG A 8 12.95 -7.85 -21.39
C ARG A 8 13.10 -6.71 -20.40
N ARG A 9 12.51 -6.82 -19.20
CA ARG A 9 12.59 -5.73 -18.23
C ARG A 9 14.04 -5.52 -17.77
N PRO A 10 14.52 -4.26 -17.75
CA PRO A 10 15.83 -3.93 -17.22
C PRO A 10 15.92 -4.32 -15.74
N ASP A 11 17.14 -4.27 -15.20
CA ASP A 11 17.38 -4.43 -13.76
C ASP A 11 16.42 -3.52 -12.97
N PRO A 12 15.58 -4.06 -12.05
CA PRO A 12 14.62 -3.26 -11.29
C PRO A 12 15.30 -2.22 -10.38
N LEU A 13 16.61 -2.36 -10.11
CA LEU A 13 17.40 -1.46 -9.29
C LEU A 13 18.34 -0.57 -10.12
N ARG A 14 18.08 -0.43 -11.44
CA ARG A 14 18.85 0.50 -12.29
C ARG A 14 18.77 1.93 -11.74
N GLY A 15 19.93 2.55 -11.53
CA GLY A 15 20.05 3.92 -11.01
C GLY A 15 19.96 4.01 -9.48
N LEU A 16 19.94 2.88 -8.77
CA LEU A 16 19.89 2.87 -7.30
C LEU A 16 21.05 3.65 -6.66
N ASP A 17 22.25 3.53 -7.23
CA ASP A 17 23.47 4.22 -6.79
C ASP A 17 23.49 5.72 -7.09
N GLU A 18 22.58 6.21 -7.94
CA GLU A 18 22.46 7.64 -8.27
C GLU A 18 21.66 8.41 -7.21
N THR A 19 20.94 7.69 -6.34
CA THR A 19 20.17 8.30 -5.25
C THR A 19 21.10 8.58 -4.06
N PRO A 20 21.12 9.81 -3.50
CA PRO A 20 22.03 10.19 -2.42
C PRO A 20 21.52 9.67 -1.06
N TRP A 21 21.39 8.35 -0.90
CA TRP A 21 20.76 7.71 0.26
C TRP A 21 21.28 8.16 1.62
N ALA A 22 22.58 8.45 1.73
CA ALA A 22 23.20 8.92 2.96
C ALA A 22 22.79 10.35 3.37
N GLU A 23 22.30 11.14 2.42
CA GLU A 23 21.85 12.53 2.63
C GLU A 23 20.35 12.61 2.94
N LEU A 24 19.57 11.58 2.57
CA LEU A 24 18.13 11.54 2.82
C LEU A 24 17.82 11.17 4.26
N ASP A 25 16.78 11.79 4.83
CA ASP A 25 16.25 11.35 6.13
C ASP A 25 15.85 9.86 6.05
N ARG A 26 16.34 9.07 7.02
CA ARG A 26 16.20 7.61 7.11
C ARG A 26 16.79 6.81 5.92
N GLY A 27 17.53 7.44 5.01
CA GLY A 27 18.00 6.80 3.77
C GLY A 27 19.20 5.87 3.90
N ALA A 28 20.05 6.05 4.92
CA ALA A 28 21.29 5.26 5.05
C ALA A 28 21.03 3.74 5.09
N GLY A 29 21.58 3.01 4.12
CA GLY A 29 21.46 1.55 3.98
C GLY A 29 20.19 1.05 3.29
N VAL A 30 19.31 1.94 2.82
CA VAL A 30 18.10 1.55 2.07
C VAL A 30 18.45 0.85 0.75
N ASP A 31 19.55 1.24 0.12
CA ASP A 31 20.04 0.65 -1.11
C ASP A 31 20.47 -0.82 -0.94
N ASP A 32 21.20 -1.15 0.13
CA ASP A 32 21.55 -2.54 0.45
C ASP A 32 20.29 -3.37 0.73
N LEU A 33 19.36 -2.83 1.51
CA LEU A 33 18.09 -3.50 1.80
C LEU A 33 17.30 -3.79 0.53
N LEU A 34 17.16 -2.81 -0.38
CA LEU A 34 16.50 -3.00 -1.68
C LEU A 34 17.17 -4.12 -2.51
N ARG A 35 18.50 -4.17 -2.55
CA ARG A 35 19.25 -5.23 -3.25
C ARG A 35 19.02 -6.61 -2.64
N ARG A 36 19.01 -6.70 -1.31
CA ARG A 36 18.77 -7.97 -0.60
C ARG A 36 17.33 -8.44 -0.77
N THR A 37 16.36 -7.54 -0.66
CA THR A 37 14.94 -7.84 -0.94
C THR A 37 14.75 -8.33 -2.37
N ALA A 38 15.41 -7.71 -3.36
CA ALA A 38 15.36 -8.16 -4.76
C ALA A 38 15.87 -9.60 -4.96
N LYS A 39 16.77 -10.07 -4.08
CA LYS A 39 17.32 -11.43 -4.08
C LYS A 39 16.48 -12.43 -3.27
N GLY A 40 15.39 -12.01 -2.64
CA GLY A 40 14.53 -12.89 -1.86
C GLY A 40 14.80 -12.89 -0.35
N ASP A 41 15.63 -11.97 0.16
CA ASP A 41 15.91 -11.89 1.60
C ASP A 41 14.69 -11.31 2.34
N ALA A 42 13.96 -12.19 3.03
CA ALA A 42 12.76 -11.83 3.78
C ALA A 42 13.07 -10.85 4.92
N GLN A 43 14.19 -11.04 5.63
CA GLN A 43 14.58 -10.16 6.73
C GLN A 43 14.91 -8.75 6.21
N ALA A 44 15.56 -8.65 5.03
CA ALA A 44 15.81 -7.35 4.41
C ALA A 44 14.51 -6.62 4.05
N CYS A 45 13.47 -7.35 3.60
CA CYS A 45 12.16 -6.76 3.33
C CYS A 45 11.52 -6.21 4.61
N ASP A 46 11.60 -6.94 5.72
CA ASP A 46 11.03 -6.53 7.01
C ASP A 46 11.82 -5.37 7.64
N GLU A 47 13.12 -5.30 7.40
CA GLU A 47 13.97 -4.15 7.76
C GLU A 47 13.68 -2.92 6.89
N LEU A 48 13.42 -3.13 5.60
CA LEU A 48 13.03 -2.08 4.66
C LEU A 48 11.68 -1.48 5.05
N GLU A 49 10.69 -2.32 5.37
CA GLU A 49 9.39 -1.88 5.88
C GLU A 49 9.56 -1.02 7.13
N ARG A 50 10.25 -1.51 8.18
CA ARG A 50 10.50 -0.73 9.41
C ARG A 50 11.26 0.57 9.15
N ARG A 51 12.07 0.63 8.09
CA ARG A 51 12.81 1.83 7.75
C ARG A 51 11.94 2.87 7.06
N LEU A 52 11.18 2.44 6.05
CA LEU A 52 10.40 3.30 5.16
C LEU A 52 9.00 3.60 5.70
N LEU A 53 8.50 2.78 6.63
CA LEU A 53 7.19 2.87 7.27
C LEU A 53 7.34 2.71 8.80
N ASP A 54 7.76 3.79 9.47
CA ASP A 54 8.04 3.80 10.91
C ASP A 54 6.80 4.27 11.69
N ASP A 55 6.07 3.36 12.33
CA ASP A 55 4.77 3.61 13.00
C ASP A 55 3.79 4.40 12.10
N ASP A 56 3.45 3.83 10.93
CA ASP A 56 2.59 4.43 9.90
C ASP A 56 3.11 5.77 9.33
N THR A 57 4.40 6.07 9.51
CA THR A 57 5.05 7.30 9.02
C THR A 57 5.91 7.05 7.80
N VAL A 58 5.86 7.96 6.82
CA VAL A 58 6.83 7.99 5.70
C VAL A 58 7.86 9.10 5.86
N SER A 59 9.07 8.83 5.38
CA SER A 59 10.24 9.72 5.37
C SER A 59 10.59 10.18 3.95
N GLU A 60 11.59 11.05 3.82
CA GLU A 60 12.15 11.42 2.52
C GLU A 60 12.64 10.18 1.75
N ALA A 61 13.41 9.30 2.40
CA ALA A 61 13.87 8.05 1.79
C ALA A 61 12.72 7.19 1.25
N SER A 62 11.55 7.20 1.90
CA SER A 62 10.37 6.48 1.45
C SER A 62 9.94 6.94 0.04
N VAL A 63 9.89 8.25 -0.21
CA VAL A 63 9.51 8.80 -1.53
C VAL A 63 10.51 8.39 -2.61
N HIS A 64 11.81 8.42 -2.29
CA HIS A 64 12.87 8.01 -3.21
C HIS A 64 12.93 6.49 -3.46
N ALA A 65 12.45 5.68 -2.51
CA ALA A 65 12.41 4.22 -2.65
C ALA A 65 11.24 3.73 -3.51
N VAL A 66 10.13 4.47 -3.59
CA VAL A 66 8.92 4.05 -4.32
C VAL A 66 9.20 3.60 -5.76
N PRO A 67 9.96 4.33 -6.61
CA PRO A 67 10.23 3.88 -7.97
C PRO A 67 10.89 2.49 -8.04
N PHE A 68 11.83 2.21 -7.14
CA PHE A 68 12.50 0.91 -7.06
C PHE A 68 11.56 -0.18 -6.55
N LEU A 69 10.76 0.12 -5.51
CA LEU A 69 9.74 -0.80 -5.00
C LEU A 69 8.69 -1.16 -6.07
N VAL A 70 8.27 -0.19 -6.88
CA VAL A 70 7.36 -0.41 -8.01
C VAL A 70 7.99 -1.35 -9.04
N GLU A 71 9.26 -1.15 -9.38
CA GLU A 71 9.97 -2.05 -10.30
C GLU A 71 10.11 -3.46 -9.70
N LEU A 72 10.47 -3.58 -8.41
CA LEU A 72 10.55 -4.87 -7.72
C LEU A 72 9.20 -5.59 -7.70
N GLY A 73 8.13 -4.90 -7.30
CA GLY A 73 6.76 -5.44 -7.25
C GLY A 73 6.25 -5.87 -8.63
N ALA A 74 6.74 -5.25 -9.69
CA ALA A 74 6.33 -5.56 -11.06
C ALA A 74 7.27 -6.55 -11.77
N ASN A 75 8.44 -6.90 -11.20
CA ASN A 75 9.44 -7.71 -11.88
C ASN A 75 9.35 -9.20 -11.51
N TYR A 76 9.05 -10.04 -12.51
CA TYR A 76 8.93 -11.49 -12.37
C TYR A 76 10.22 -12.20 -11.94
N LYS A 77 11.39 -11.54 -12.02
CA LYS A 77 12.68 -12.08 -11.54
C LYS A 77 12.81 -11.99 -10.02
N VAL A 78 12.04 -11.13 -9.37
CA VAL A 78 12.00 -11.04 -7.92
C VAL A 78 11.19 -12.24 -7.39
N PRO A 79 11.69 -12.98 -6.38
CA PRO A 79 10.95 -14.08 -5.78
C PRO A 79 9.55 -13.66 -5.33
N GLY A 80 8.54 -14.48 -5.63
CA GLY A 80 7.13 -14.16 -5.42
C GLY A 80 6.81 -13.67 -4.00
N ALA A 81 7.33 -14.34 -2.98
CA ALA A 81 7.10 -13.95 -1.58
C ALA A 81 7.63 -12.53 -1.26
N SER A 82 8.82 -12.17 -1.74
CA SER A 82 9.39 -10.83 -1.56
C SER A 82 8.66 -9.80 -2.41
N ARG A 83 8.28 -10.16 -3.63
CA ARG A 83 7.48 -9.30 -4.52
C ARG A 83 6.15 -8.94 -3.87
N ASP A 84 5.44 -9.91 -3.30
CA ASP A 84 4.14 -9.69 -2.70
C ASP A 84 4.26 -8.83 -1.43
N ARG A 85 5.29 -9.05 -0.60
CA ARG A 85 5.61 -8.16 0.55
C ARG A 85 5.95 -6.73 0.11
N VAL A 86 6.70 -6.55 -0.97
CA VAL A 86 6.99 -5.23 -1.54
C VAL A 86 5.70 -4.52 -1.98
N ILE A 87 4.75 -5.26 -2.54
CA ILE A 87 3.44 -4.69 -2.95
C ILE A 87 2.62 -4.29 -1.72
N PHE A 88 2.62 -5.08 -0.64
CA PHE A 88 2.02 -4.68 0.63
C PHE A 88 2.69 -3.41 1.20
N LEU A 89 4.02 -3.32 1.17
CA LEU A 89 4.76 -2.12 1.60
C LEU A 89 4.36 -0.88 0.78
N LEU A 90 4.23 -1.00 -0.54
CA LEU A 90 3.72 0.09 -1.38
C LEU A 90 2.32 0.54 -0.96
N ALA A 91 1.42 -0.41 -0.72
CA ALA A 91 0.06 -0.13 -0.27
C ALA A 91 0.06 0.57 1.10
N ALA A 92 0.84 0.08 2.06
CA ALA A 92 0.98 0.66 3.38
C ALA A 92 1.54 2.09 3.34
N MET A 93 2.56 2.33 2.51
CA MET A 93 3.12 3.68 2.30
C MET A 93 2.09 4.65 1.69
N ALA A 94 1.23 4.19 0.79
CA ALA A 94 0.16 5.00 0.22
C ALA A 94 -1.00 5.28 1.21
N LEU A 95 -1.12 4.45 2.26
CA LEU A 95 -2.09 4.58 3.35
C LEU A 95 -1.53 5.23 4.62
N ALA A 96 -0.25 5.58 4.64
CA ALA A 96 0.45 6.15 5.78
C ALA A 96 -0.36 7.29 6.44
N SER A 97 -0.55 7.16 7.75
CA SER A 97 -1.41 8.04 8.56
C SER A 97 -0.61 9.05 9.37
N ALA A 98 0.71 8.91 9.41
CA ALA A 98 1.66 9.79 10.08
C ALA A 98 2.74 10.31 9.13
N GLY A 99 3.31 11.47 9.46
CA GLY A 99 4.33 12.19 8.68
C GLY A 99 5.31 12.90 9.60
N PHE A 100 6.41 13.41 9.06
CA PHE A 100 7.35 14.27 9.80
C PHE A 100 7.11 15.76 9.49
N THR A 101 7.42 16.61 10.46
CA THR A 101 7.51 18.07 10.30
C THR A 101 8.93 18.49 9.90
N GLU A 102 9.13 19.72 9.43
CA GLU A 102 10.47 20.27 9.09
C GLU A 102 11.51 20.13 10.22
N VAL A 103 11.07 20.13 11.48
CA VAL A 103 11.92 20.00 12.66
C VAL A 103 12.09 18.54 13.13
N GLY A 104 11.72 17.56 12.29
CA GLY A 104 11.82 16.13 12.59
C GLY A 104 10.78 15.59 13.57
N ARG A 105 9.82 16.41 14.03
CA ARG A 105 8.74 15.93 14.92
C ARG A 105 7.68 15.18 14.12
N ARG A 106 7.19 14.05 14.64
CA ARG A 106 6.07 13.31 14.06
C ARG A 106 4.77 14.09 14.17
N THR A 107 3.95 14.03 13.13
CA THR A 107 2.59 14.56 13.07
C THR A 107 1.66 13.51 12.47
N ARG A 108 0.47 13.34 13.04
CA ARG A 108 -0.58 12.52 12.42
C ARG A 108 -1.39 13.36 11.45
N ARG A 109 -2.01 12.69 10.48
CA ARG A 109 -3.11 13.28 9.70
C ARG A 109 -4.21 13.70 10.68
N ARG A 110 -4.81 14.84 10.41
CA ARG A 110 -5.86 15.43 11.25
C ARG A 110 -6.95 15.97 10.34
N TRP A 111 -8.18 15.90 10.83
CA TRP A 111 -9.34 16.33 10.07
C TRP A 111 -10.15 17.32 10.87
N ASN A 112 -10.76 18.28 10.17
CA ASN A 112 -11.74 19.17 10.78
C ASN A 112 -13.11 18.48 10.92
N PRO A 113 -14.10 19.09 11.59
CA PRO A 113 -15.45 18.51 11.72
C PRO A 113 -16.17 18.24 10.39
N LEU A 114 -15.75 18.89 9.31
CA LEU A 114 -16.24 18.65 7.94
C LEU A 114 -15.48 17.52 7.23
N ARG A 115 -14.66 16.76 7.97
CA ARG A 115 -13.82 15.65 7.49
C ARG A 115 -12.81 16.05 6.41
N ARG A 116 -12.47 17.34 6.33
CA ARG A 116 -11.40 17.83 5.46
C ARG A 116 -10.08 17.72 6.19
N GLU A 117 -9.09 17.15 5.51
CA GLU A 117 -7.74 17.05 6.05
C GLU A 117 -7.17 18.46 6.31
N LEU A 118 -6.65 18.67 7.52
CA LEU A 118 -6.02 19.93 7.91
C LEU A 118 -4.68 20.07 7.17
N PRO A 119 -4.28 21.29 6.79
CA PRO A 119 -3.03 21.51 6.08
C PRO A 119 -1.84 20.91 6.83
N ARG A 120 -1.04 20.12 6.10
CA ARG A 120 0.28 19.68 6.57
C ARG A 120 1.29 20.77 6.31
N ARG A 121 2.29 20.88 7.18
CA ARG A 121 3.45 21.74 6.93
C ARG A 121 4.38 21.00 5.97
N PRO A 122 5.05 21.72 5.05
CA PRO A 122 6.09 21.12 4.22
C PRO A 122 7.19 20.45 5.07
N PRO A 123 8.00 19.57 4.48
CA PRO A 123 7.72 18.82 3.26
C PRO A 123 6.62 17.77 3.49
N ASP A 124 5.65 17.71 2.57
CA ASP A 124 4.53 16.75 2.65
C ASP A 124 4.90 15.40 2.03
N TRP A 125 5.69 14.61 2.74
CA TRP A 125 6.14 13.30 2.28
C TRP A 125 5.01 12.28 2.11
N ILE A 126 3.94 12.38 2.88
CA ILE A 126 2.77 11.48 2.76
C ILE A 126 2.10 11.66 1.40
N THR A 127 1.77 12.89 1.02
CA THR A 127 1.19 13.15 -0.32
C THR A 127 2.13 12.74 -1.43
N GLN A 128 3.43 13.04 -1.28
CA GLN A 128 4.42 12.69 -2.31
C GLN A 128 4.58 11.18 -2.46
N ALA A 129 4.66 10.43 -1.36
CA ALA A 129 4.74 8.97 -1.37
C ALA A 129 3.48 8.35 -1.99
N ARG A 130 2.29 8.77 -1.53
CA ARG A 130 1.02 8.32 -2.10
C ARG A 130 0.95 8.58 -3.61
N TYR A 131 1.31 9.78 -4.04
CA TYR A 131 1.32 10.15 -5.46
C TYR A 131 2.30 9.29 -6.27
N ALA A 132 3.51 9.08 -5.75
CA ALA A 132 4.51 8.22 -6.39
C ALA A 132 4.02 6.77 -6.51
N VAL A 133 3.36 6.23 -5.47
CA VAL A 133 2.77 4.89 -5.49
C VAL A 133 1.65 4.82 -6.53
N ALA A 134 0.69 5.75 -6.50
CA ALA A 134 -0.42 5.79 -7.46
C ALA A 134 0.08 5.88 -8.91
N LYS A 135 1.12 6.69 -9.16
CA LYS A 135 1.74 6.80 -10.49
C LYS A 135 2.39 5.49 -10.94
N GLY A 136 2.97 4.72 -10.02
CA GLY A 136 3.64 3.45 -10.30
C GLY A 136 2.73 2.22 -10.32
N ALA A 137 1.60 2.26 -9.60
CA ALA A 137 0.72 1.13 -9.37
C ALA A 137 0.18 0.45 -10.65
N PRO A 138 -0.20 1.17 -11.73
CA PRO A 138 -0.63 0.53 -12.99
C PRO A 138 0.37 -0.50 -13.52
N LYS A 139 1.68 -0.24 -13.37
CA LYS A 139 2.74 -1.16 -13.80
C LYS A 139 2.75 -2.45 -12.98
N VAL A 140 2.44 -2.38 -11.69
CA VAL A 140 2.35 -3.52 -10.79
C VAL A 140 1.12 -4.35 -11.12
N PHE A 141 -0.04 -3.72 -11.29
CA PHE A 141 -1.27 -4.41 -11.71
C PHE A 141 -1.09 -5.16 -13.04
N ASP A 142 -0.51 -4.49 -14.04
CA ASP A 142 -0.22 -5.10 -15.34
C ASP A 142 0.71 -6.32 -15.24
N ALA A 143 1.63 -6.33 -14.27
CA ALA A 143 2.55 -7.43 -14.04
C ALA A 143 1.88 -8.62 -13.35
N LEU A 144 0.89 -8.39 -12.49
CA LEU A 144 0.12 -9.44 -11.83
C LEU A 144 -0.89 -10.12 -12.77
N ARG A 145 -1.21 -9.54 -13.93
CA ARG A 145 -1.96 -10.18 -15.03
C ARG A 145 -3.30 -10.82 -14.61
N GLY A 146 -3.95 -10.30 -13.57
CA GLY A 146 -5.21 -10.84 -13.06
C GLY A 146 -5.08 -11.92 -11.98
N ALA A 147 -3.93 -12.03 -11.32
CA ALA A 147 -3.76 -12.94 -10.19
C ALA A 147 -4.70 -12.58 -9.01
N GLU A 148 -5.41 -13.57 -8.50
CA GLU A 148 -6.28 -13.48 -7.30
C GLU A 148 -5.45 -13.53 -6.01
N VAL A 149 -4.59 -12.53 -5.84
CA VAL A 149 -3.65 -12.45 -4.71
C VAL A 149 -3.97 -11.24 -3.82
N ALA A 150 -3.83 -11.44 -2.51
CA ALA A 150 -4.20 -10.43 -1.52
C ALA A 150 -3.39 -9.12 -1.66
N CYS A 151 -2.13 -9.18 -2.09
CA CYS A 151 -1.31 -7.99 -2.31
C CYS A 151 -1.89 -7.09 -3.43
N SER A 152 -2.56 -7.66 -4.43
CA SER A 152 -3.27 -6.91 -5.48
C SER A 152 -4.44 -6.13 -4.87
N MET A 153 -5.22 -6.77 -4.00
CA MET A 153 -6.33 -6.11 -3.29
C MET A 153 -5.82 -5.00 -2.38
N ALA A 154 -4.75 -5.24 -1.62
CA ALA A 154 -4.15 -4.21 -0.77
C ALA A 154 -3.74 -2.96 -1.56
N LEU A 155 -3.10 -3.13 -2.73
CA LEU A 155 -2.72 -2.00 -3.57
C LEU A 155 -3.93 -1.31 -4.19
N ALA A 156 -4.95 -2.06 -4.62
CA ALA A 156 -6.19 -1.50 -5.17
C ALA A 156 -6.98 -0.70 -4.12
N ILE A 157 -7.00 -1.15 -2.87
CA ILE A 157 -7.59 -0.43 -1.73
C ILE A 157 -6.80 0.85 -1.44
N ALA A 158 -5.47 0.79 -1.52
CA ALA A 158 -4.62 1.94 -1.25
C ALA A 158 -4.78 3.03 -2.32
N VAL A 159 -4.83 2.69 -3.61
CA VAL A 159 -4.88 3.65 -4.73
C VAL A 159 -6.02 3.34 -5.71
N PRO A 160 -7.29 3.40 -5.25
CA PRO A 160 -8.45 3.03 -6.07
C PRO A 160 -8.57 3.87 -7.36
N GLU A 161 -8.08 5.10 -7.34
CA GLU A 161 -8.17 6.05 -8.47
C GLU A 161 -7.40 5.63 -9.73
N VAL A 162 -6.49 4.64 -9.64
CA VAL A 162 -5.68 4.15 -10.78
C VAL A 162 -5.89 2.66 -11.07
N VAL A 163 -6.88 2.03 -10.45
CA VAL A 163 -7.11 0.58 -10.61
C VAL A 163 -7.63 0.29 -12.03
N PRO A 164 -6.96 -0.61 -12.78
CA PRO A 164 -7.41 -0.99 -14.12
C PRO A 164 -8.59 -1.95 -14.07
N LYS A 165 -9.40 -1.97 -15.14
CA LYS A 165 -10.62 -2.80 -15.22
C LYS A 165 -10.40 -4.28 -14.87
N HIS A 166 -9.32 -4.88 -15.34
CA HIS A 166 -9.07 -6.31 -15.08
C HIS A 166 -8.88 -6.65 -13.60
N VAL A 167 -8.48 -5.68 -12.75
CA VAL A 167 -8.40 -5.88 -11.29
C VAL A 167 -9.80 -5.82 -10.66
N VAL A 168 -10.73 -5.08 -11.27
CA VAL A 168 -12.15 -5.09 -10.88
C VAL A 168 -12.73 -6.47 -11.15
N ASP A 169 -12.50 -7.03 -12.33
CA ASP A 169 -12.97 -8.38 -12.69
C ASP A 169 -12.41 -9.45 -11.71
N VAL A 170 -11.14 -9.30 -11.27
CA VAL A 170 -10.54 -10.14 -10.23
C VAL A 170 -11.23 -9.96 -8.88
N ALA A 171 -11.49 -8.72 -8.46
CA ALA A 171 -12.17 -8.47 -7.19
C ALA A 171 -13.61 -9.02 -7.19
N GLU A 172 -14.34 -8.92 -8.30
CA GLU A 172 -15.65 -9.57 -8.46
C GLU A 172 -15.55 -11.10 -8.37
N GLY A 173 -14.56 -11.70 -9.03
CA GLY A 173 -14.28 -13.13 -8.94
C GLY A 173 -14.04 -13.56 -7.49
N ILE A 174 -13.16 -12.86 -6.78
CA ILE A 174 -12.86 -13.15 -5.38
C ILE A 174 -14.12 -13.01 -4.50
N ALA A 175 -14.86 -11.90 -4.63
CA ALA A 175 -15.97 -11.57 -3.76
C ALA A 175 -17.16 -12.53 -3.92
N PHE A 176 -17.40 -13.05 -5.14
CA PHE A 176 -18.64 -13.76 -5.46
C PHE A 176 -18.47 -15.23 -5.86
N ALA A 177 -17.24 -15.73 -6.07
CA ALA A 177 -17.02 -17.15 -6.41
C ALA A 177 -17.29 -18.12 -5.25
N GLY A 178 -17.22 -17.65 -4.00
CA GLY A 178 -17.47 -18.46 -2.81
C GLY A 178 -16.37 -19.50 -2.48
N THR A 179 -15.18 -19.36 -3.08
CA THR A 179 -14.05 -20.30 -2.94
C THR A 179 -12.85 -19.73 -2.18
N HIS A 180 -12.87 -18.43 -1.84
CA HIS A 180 -11.74 -17.74 -1.23
C HIS A 180 -11.88 -17.63 0.30
N PRO A 181 -10.76 -17.49 1.03
CA PRO A 181 -10.79 -17.16 2.45
C PRO A 181 -11.59 -15.89 2.73
N GLN A 182 -12.30 -15.84 3.86
CA GLN A 182 -13.20 -14.73 4.20
C GLN A 182 -12.48 -13.38 4.16
N ASP A 183 -11.27 -13.27 4.75
CA ASP A 183 -10.53 -12.01 4.75
C ASP A 183 -10.20 -11.52 3.32
N LEU A 184 -9.93 -12.44 2.39
CA LEU A 184 -9.68 -12.06 1.00
C LEU A 184 -10.99 -11.58 0.31
N VAL A 185 -12.11 -12.22 0.64
CA VAL A 185 -13.45 -11.81 0.20
C VAL A 185 -13.78 -10.42 0.71
N GLU A 186 -13.58 -10.14 2.01
CA GLU A 186 -13.81 -8.82 2.60
C GLU A 186 -12.93 -7.74 1.94
N ALA A 187 -11.64 -8.03 1.73
CA ALA A 187 -10.75 -7.11 1.04
C ALA A 187 -11.24 -6.78 -0.38
N ALA A 188 -11.70 -7.78 -1.14
CA ALA A 188 -12.25 -7.59 -2.48
C ALA A 188 -13.57 -6.79 -2.46
N CYS A 189 -14.45 -7.04 -1.50
CA CYS A 189 -15.67 -6.25 -1.30
C CYS A 189 -15.34 -4.78 -1.04
N VAL A 190 -14.31 -4.49 -0.23
CA VAL A 190 -13.83 -3.11 -0.02
C VAL A 190 -13.32 -2.50 -1.32
N VAL A 191 -12.52 -3.22 -2.12
CA VAL A 191 -12.08 -2.75 -3.45
C VAL A 191 -13.27 -2.35 -4.31
N LEU A 192 -14.24 -3.24 -4.49
CA LEU A 192 -15.42 -2.99 -5.33
C LEU A 192 -16.21 -1.78 -4.84
N HIS A 193 -16.39 -1.65 -3.52
CA HIS A 193 -17.08 -0.51 -2.95
C HIS A 193 -16.35 0.82 -3.24
N LEU A 194 -15.03 0.85 -3.08
CA LEU A 194 -14.20 2.04 -3.34
C LEU A 194 -14.22 2.45 -4.82
N LEU A 195 -14.34 1.50 -5.75
CA LEU A 195 -14.30 1.74 -7.19
C LEU A 195 -15.66 2.10 -7.79
N LEU A 196 -16.76 1.65 -7.19
CA LEU A 196 -18.12 1.93 -7.68
C LEU A 196 -18.66 3.30 -7.27
N ASP A 197 -17.85 4.14 -6.62
CA ASP A 197 -18.11 5.54 -6.23
C ASP A 197 -19.49 5.76 -5.56
N GLY A 198 -19.97 4.75 -4.81
CA GLY A 198 -21.26 4.78 -4.14
C GLY A 198 -21.32 5.74 -2.94
N GLY A 199 -20.21 6.41 -2.63
CA GLY A 199 -20.00 7.18 -1.41
C GLY A 199 -19.79 6.26 -0.20
N THR A 200 -18.57 6.24 0.34
CA THR A 200 -18.30 5.53 1.61
C THR A 200 -18.70 6.42 2.78
N ASP A 201 -19.72 5.99 3.52
CA ASP A 201 -20.20 6.65 4.74
C ASP A 201 -19.87 5.83 6.00
N ASP A 202 -20.27 6.33 7.18
CA ASP A 202 -19.97 5.67 8.45
C ASP A 202 -20.72 4.35 8.63
N VAL A 203 -21.86 4.16 7.93
CA VAL A 203 -22.62 2.91 7.95
C VAL A 203 -21.82 1.82 7.23
N TRP A 204 -21.24 2.16 6.08
CA TRP A 204 -20.35 1.27 5.36
C TRP A 204 -19.06 0.98 6.12
N ALA A 205 -18.41 1.99 6.70
CA ALA A 205 -17.21 1.76 7.51
C ALA A 205 -17.50 0.84 8.71
N TYR A 206 -18.66 1.01 9.36
CA TYR A 206 -19.10 0.11 10.42
C TYR A 206 -19.37 -1.32 9.91
N ALA A 207 -20.06 -1.47 8.78
CA ALA A 207 -20.33 -2.79 8.18
C ALA A 207 -19.04 -3.54 7.83
N ILE A 208 -18.04 -2.84 7.27
CA ILE A 208 -16.70 -3.40 7.00
C ILE A 208 -16.03 -3.84 8.31
N ALA A 209 -16.16 -3.06 9.39
CA ALA A 209 -15.57 -3.41 10.68
C ALA A 209 -16.17 -4.69 11.30
N GLN A 210 -17.43 -5.03 11.00
CA GLN A 210 -18.09 -6.21 11.56
C GLN A 210 -17.50 -7.55 11.06
N GLY A 211 -16.71 -7.54 9.98
CA GLY A 211 -16.03 -8.73 9.47
C GLY A 211 -14.90 -9.26 10.36
N ASP A 212 -14.32 -8.44 11.24
CA ASP A 212 -13.28 -8.82 12.20
C ASP A 212 -13.59 -8.21 13.59
N PRO A 213 -13.78 -9.03 14.64
CA PRO A 213 -14.06 -8.55 16.00
C PRO A 213 -13.06 -7.51 16.52
N ASP A 214 -11.78 -7.64 16.17
CA ASP A 214 -10.75 -6.70 16.61
C ASP A 214 -10.88 -5.36 15.88
N LEU A 215 -11.25 -5.37 14.60
CA LEU A 215 -11.52 -4.15 13.83
C LEU A 215 -12.78 -3.45 14.32
N LEU A 216 -13.84 -4.20 14.61
CA LEU A 216 -15.07 -3.66 15.20
C LEU A 216 -14.76 -3.00 16.55
N HIS A 217 -14.02 -3.69 17.41
CA HIS A 217 -13.62 -3.15 18.71
C HIS A 217 -12.78 -1.88 18.56
N ALA A 218 -11.82 -1.86 17.63
CA ALA A 218 -11.03 -0.66 17.35
C ALA A 218 -11.90 0.49 16.83
N TYR A 219 -12.88 0.22 15.97
CA TYR A 219 -13.78 1.24 15.43
C TYR A 219 -14.65 1.86 16.51
N GLU A 220 -15.30 1.04 17.34
CA GLU A 220 -16.22 1.49 18.39
C GLU A 220 -15.51 2.25 19.53
N ASN A 221 -14.26 1.90 19.82
CA ASN A 221 -13.48 2.50 20.90
C ASN A 221 -12.58 3.67 20.45
N GLY A 222 -12.79 4.21 19.25
CA GLY A 222 -12.05 5.38 18.78
C GLY A 222 -10.59 5.11 18.42
N GLY A 223 -10.29 3.90 17.93
CA GLY A 223 -8.98 3.51 17.40
C GLY A 223 -8.58 4.28 16.14
N TYR A 224 -9.52 4.98 15.50
CA TYR A 224 -9.27 5.87 14.36
C TYR A 224 -9.33 7.34 14.78
N PRO A 225 -8.52 8.22 14.15
CA PRO A 225 -8.54 9.66 14.39
C PRO A 225 -9.94 10.28 14.27
N VAL A 226 -10.21 11.24 15.17
CA VAL A 226 -11.46 11.99 15.17
C VAL A 226 -11.67 12.71 13.83
N HIS A 227 -12.90 12.62 13.30
CA HIS A 227 -13.32 13.17 12.01
C HIS A 227 -12.58 12.60 10.79
N GLN A 228 -11.85 11.48 10.92
CA GLN A 228 -11.32 10.78 9.77
C GLN A 228 -12.46 10.41 8.80
N PRO A 229 -12.32 10.66 7.48
CA PRO A 229 -13.31 10.25 6.50
C PRO A 229 -13.53 8.74 6.54
N ALA A 230 -14.78 8.31 6.47
CA ALA A 230 -15.16 6.90 6.42
C ALA A 230 -14.42 6.13 5.31
N VAL A 231 -14.21 6.76 4.14
CA VAL A 231 -13.43 6.17 3.05
C VAL A 231 -11.99 5.82 3.47
N VAL A 232 -11.31 6.69 4.24
CA VAL A 232 -9.94 6.41 4.70
C VAL A 232 -9.95 5.28 5.73
N THR A 233 -10.97 5.24 6.60
CA THR A 233 -11.15 4.16 7.57
C THR A 233 -11.40 2.81 6.89
N ALA A 234 -12.30 2.78 5.90
CA ALA A 234 -12.56 1.60 5.08
C ALA A 234 -11.31 1.11 4.35
N GLN A 235 -10.48 2.02 3.83
CA GLN A 235 -9.20 1.65 3.22
C GLN A 235 -8.24 0.98 4.20
N LEU A 236 -8.11 1.49 5.43
CA LEU A 236 -7.24 0.89 6.44
C LEU A 236 -7.73 -0.50 6.88
N MET A 237 -9.05 -0.66 7.06
CA MET A 237 -9.66 -1.96 7.36
C MET A 237 -9.48 -2.96 6.23
N GLY A 238 -9.77 -2.54 4.99
CA GLY A 238 -9.59 -3.36 3.79
C GLY A 238 -8.14 -3.82 3.59
N TYR A 239 -7.17 -2.93 3.83
CA TYR A 239 -5.75 -3.29 3.83
C TYR A 239 -5.44 -4.37 4.86
N ARG A 240 -5.99 -4.27 6.09
CA ARG A 240 -5.79 -5.27 7.14
C ARG A 240 -6.35 -6.63 6.75
N TYR A 241 -7.56 -6.68 6.19
CA TYR A 241 -8.14 -7.92 5.67
C TYR A 241 -7.24 -8.56 4.60
N ALA A 242 -6.75 -7.77 3.64
CA ALA A 242 -5.83 -8.27 2.63
C ALA A 242 -4.52 -8.80 3.26
N PHE A 243 -4.00 -8.13 4.28
CA PHE A 243 -2.79 -8.58 4.98
C PHE A 243 -3.01 -9.87 5.77
N GLN A 244 -4.12 -9.98 6.51
CA GLN A 244 -4.51 -11.20 7.25
C GLN A 244 -4.74 -12.38 6.29
N ALA A 245 -5.38 -12.15 5.15
CA ALA A 245 -5.55 -13.20 4.13
C ALA A 245 -4.22 -13.78 3.62
N ALA A 246 -3.13 -12.99 3.62
CA ALA A 246 -1.82 -13.42 3.16
C ALA A 246 -0.93 -14.01 4.27
N TYR A 247 -1.04 -13.51 5.50
CA TYR A 247 -0.07 -13.74 6.57
C TYR A 247 -0.67 -14.00 7.96
N GLY A 248 -2.00 -14.02 8.08
CA GLY A 248 -2.74 -14.28 9.32
C GLY A 248 -2.95 -15.76 9.63
#